data_AF-A0AAW0FLP9-F1
#
_entry.id   AF-A0AAW0FLP9-F1
#
_cell.length_a   1.000
_cell.length_b   1.000
_cell.length_c   1.000
_cell.angle_alpha   90.00
_cell.angle_beta   90.00
_cell.angle_gamma   90.00
#
_symmetry.space_group_name_H-M   'P 1'
#
loop_
_entity.id
_entity.type
_entity.pdbx_description
1 polymer ?
#
loop_
_entity_poly.entity_id
_entity_poly.type
_entity_poly.pdbx_seq_one_letter_code
_entity_poly.pdbx_strand_id
1 'polypeptide(L)'
;MSLRAIVQYVNSKPSKLSFILLLLLLAYSLPFLTHIETFSELKKESYGVDLLNAIGFVYVSKSKQHLATNQTFLGVGGWLHNVQGKYHVFSETVSTLRSAIELKNVFEQIQAAELAGNLSPEDKRKLEEQAAEKGLQALFKGAKLEIESVLRETCDRVLEDPSISRNKANLRAVALQILGDAYLSVKKDDEPGSEEREYVKIETKNSRQRDSQRGYA
;
A
#
# COMPACT_ATOMS: atom_id res chain seq x y z
N MET A 1 11.19 38.27 5.81
CA MET A 1 10.13 38.65 4.85
C MET A 1 8.79 38.35 5.51
N SER A 2 8.00 39.37 5.86
CA SER A 2 6.78 39.18 6.70
C SER A 2 5.66 38.52 5.90
N LEU A 3 4.88 37.61 6.52
CA LEU A 3 3.71 36.96 5.92
C LEU A 3 2.74 37.95 5.26
N ARG A 4 2.63 39.18 5.81
CA ARG A 4 1.84 40.26 5.22
C ARG A 4 2.28 40.65 3.82
N ALA A 5 3.59 40.66 3.54
CA ALA A 5 4.13 41.03 2.23
C ALA A 5 3.84 39.95 1.15
N ILE A 6 3.80 38.68 1.56
CA ILE A 6 3.50 37.54 0.67
C ILE A 6 2.02 37.55 0.29
N VAL A 7 1.12 37.76 1.26
CA VAL A 7 -0.34 37.82 1.03
C VAL A 7 -0.72 38.99 0.11
N GLN A 8 -0.05 40.13 0.24
CA GLN A 8 -0.31 41.32 -0.58
C GLN A 8 0.20 41.16 -2.03
N TYR A 9 1.32 40.46 -2.23
CA TYR A 9 1.85 40.12 -3.55
C TYR A 9 0.97 39.10 -4.29
N VAL A 10 0.38 38.14 -3.56
CA VAL A 10 -0.49 37.10 -4.13
C VAL A 10 -1.87 37.65 -4.55
N ASN A 11 -2.45 38.59 -3.79
CA ASN A 11 -3.72 39.23 -4.15
C ASN A 11 -3.62 40.18 -5.37
N SER A 12 -2.41 40.48 -5.84
CA SER A 12 -2.17 41.43 -6.94
C SER A 12 -2.27 40.83 -8.36
N LYS A 13 -2.46 39.51 -8.53
CA LYS A 13 -2.44 38.87 -9.88
C LYS A 13 -3.69 38.01 -10.12
N PRO A 14 -4.58 38.39 -11.07
CA PRO A 14 -5.83 37.68 -11.31
C PRO A 14 -5.61 36.58 -12.36
N SER A 15 -5.20 35.39 -11.92
CA SER A 15 -5.29 34.19 -12.77
C SER A 15 -5.77 33.00 -11.94
N LYS A 16 -6.75 32.25 -12.47
CA LYS A 16 -7.39 31.10 -11.81
C LYS A 16 -6.39 30.00 -11.40
N LEU A 17 -5.20 29.99 -12.01
CA LEU A 17 -4.07 29.12 -11.67
C LEU A 17 -3.37 29.51 -10.36
N SER A 18 -3.37 30.79 -9.97
CA SER A 18 -2.75 31.24 -8.72
C SER A 18 -3.58 30.85 -7.50
N PHE A 19 -4.91 30.71 -7.63
CA PHE A 19 -5.78 30.22 -6.57
C PHE A 19 -5.64 28.70 -6.35
N ILE A 20 -5.40 27.93 -7.42
CA ILE A 20 -5.08 26.50 -7.35
C ILE A 20 -3.67 26.27 -6.83
N LEU A 21 -2.70 27.12 -7.20
CA LEU A 21 -1.35 27.07 -6.64
C LEU A 21 -1.31 27.53 -5.17
N LEU A 22 -2.18 28.45 -4.76
CA LEU A 22 -2.36 28.87 -3.37
C LEU A 22 -3.09 27.79 -2.56
N LEU A 23 -4.08 27.11 -3.13
CA LEU A 23 -4.67 25.90 -2.53
C LEU A 23 -3.64 24.78 -2.41
N LEU A 24 -2.75 24.61 -3.40
CA LEU A 24 -1.64 23.66 -3.30
C LEU A 24 -0.60 24.12 -2.26
N LEU A 25 -0.18 25.38 -2.23
CA LEU A 25 0.82 25.90 -1.27
C LEU A 25 0.29 25.96 0.18
N LEU A 26 -0.99 26.30 0.38
CA LEU A 26 -1.67 26.17 1.68
C LEU A 26 -1.86 24.69 2.03
N ALA A 27 -2.14 23.83 1.05
CA ALA A 27 -2.08 22.37 1.16
C ALA A 27 -0.65 21.78 1.08
N TYR A 28 0.41 22.56 1.29
CA TYR A 28 1.77 22.04 1.48
C TYR A 28 2.35 22.40 2.86
N SER A 29 1.80 23.41 3.54
CA SER A 29 2.24 23.80 4.90
C SER A 29 1.29 23.30 6.00
N LEU A 30 -0.02 23.22 5.74
CA LEU A 30 -0.99 22.68 6.69
C LEU A 30 -1.12 21.15 6.67
N PRO A 31 -1.09 20.44 5.53
CA PRO A 31 -1.34 19.01 5.53
C PRO A 31 -0.13 18.15 5.80
N PHE A 32 1.07 18.71 5.97
CA PHE A 32 2.16 17.96 6.61
C PHE A 32 1.84 17.74 8.09
N LEU A 33 1.29 18.76 8.77
CA LEU A 33 0.81 18.64 10.15
C LEU A 33 -0.45 17.78 10.22
N THR A 34 -1.43 17.98 9.34
CA THR A 34 -2.61 17.09 9.34
C THR A 34 -2.25 15.67 8.91
N HIS A 35 -1.30 15.43 7.99
CA HIS A 35 -0.82 14.06 7.70
C HIS A 35 -0.17 13.43 8.93
N ILE A 36 0.62 14.18 9.70
CA ILE A 36 1.26 13.68 10.92
C ILE A 36 0.22 13.39 12.01
N GLU A 37 -0.78 14.24 12.16
CA GLU A 37 -1.91 14.03 13.09
C GLU A 37 -2.75 12.81 12.67
N THR A 38 -3.19 12.76 11.41
CA THR A 38 -3.95 11.62 10.85
C THR A 38 -3.13 10.33 10.91
N PHE A 39 -1.81 10.39 10.73
CA PHE A 39 -0.87 9.27 10.86
C PHE A 39 -0.77 8.76 12.30
N SER A 40 -0.65 9.68 13.27
CA SER A 40 -0.55 9.36 14.70
C SER A 40 -1.86 8.79 15.23
N GLU A 41 -3.00 9.27 14.71
CA GLU A 41 -4.32 8.74 15.00
C GLU A 41 -4.52 7.37 14.36
N LEU A 42 -4.23 7.24 13.06
CA LEU A 42 -4.39 5.98 12.35
C LEU A 42 -3.54 4.87 12.95
N LYS A 43 -2.32 5.13 13.42
CA LYS A 43 -1.48 4.13 14.09
C LYS A 43 -2.18 3.47 15.29
N LYS A 44 -3.02 4.21 16.01
CA LYS A 44 -3.70 3.74 17.24
C LYS A 44 -4.95 2.92 16.95
N GLU A 45 -5.46 2.97 15.73
CA GLU A 45 -6.65 2.24 15.33
C GLU A 45 -6.37 0.76 15.08
N SER A 46 -7.41 -0.06 15.23
CA SER A 46 -7.35 -1.48 14.85
C SER A 46 -6.97 -1.60 13.37
N TYR A 47 -5.90 -2.37 13.08
CA TYR A 47 -5.28 -2.49 11.75
C TYR A 47 -4.63 -1.22 11.17
N GLY A 48 -4.48 -0.18 11.98
CA GLY A 48 -3.88 1.09 11.57
C GLY A 48 -2.49 0.98 10.95
N VAL A 49 -1.63 0.19 11.59
CA VAL A 49 -0.27 -0.09 11.08
C VAL A 49 -0.30 -0.89 9.78
N ASP A 50 -1.25 -1.82 9.63
CA ASP A 50 -1.39 -2.61 8.39
C ASP A 50 -1.82 -1.72 7.22
N LEU A 51 -2.71 -0.74 7.48
CA LEU A 51 -3.13 0.26 6.48
C LEU A 51 -1.99 1.20 6.10
N LEU A 52 -1.24 1.72 7.07
CA LEU A 52 -0.07 2.57 6.81
C LEU A 52 0.96 1.81 5.95
N ASN A 53 1.24 0.56 6.28
CA ASN A 53 2.14 -0.28 5.49
C ASN A 53 1.61 -0.55 4.07
N ALA A 54 0.31 -0.77 3.90
CA ALA A 54 -0.31 -0.94 2.57
C ALA A 54 -0.13 0.33 1.70
N ILE A 55 -0.41 1.51 2.28
CA ILE A 55 -0.22 2.80 1.60
C ILE A 55 1.26 2.99 1.25
N GLY A 56 2.14 2.75 2.22
CA GLY A 56 3.58 2.90 2.05
C GLY A 56 4.15 2.01 0.96
N PHE A 57 3.73 0.75 0.92
CA PHE A 57 4.10 -0.20 -0.12
C PHE A 57 3.71 0.31 -1.51
N VAL A 58 2.47 0.77 -1.70
CA VAL A 58 2.01 1.29 -3.00
C VAL A 58 2.83 2.51 -3.41
N TYR A 59 3.04 3.48 -2.53
CA TYR A 59 3.78 4.70 -2.83
C TYR A 59 5.22 4.42 -3.26
N VAL A 60 5.94 3.58 -2.50
CA VAL A 60 7.31 3.15 -2.85
C VAL A 60 7.32 2.40 -4.17
N SER A 61 6.38 1.47 -4.38
CA SER A 61 6.31 0.69 -5.61
C SER A 61 6.08 1.58 -6.83
N LYS A 62 5.14 2.53 -6.77
CA LYS A 62 4.81 3.43 -7.88
C LYS A 62 5.93 4.44 -8.14
N SER A 63 6.57 4.93 -7.09
CA SER A 63 7.75 5.80 -7.23
C SER A 63 8.89 5.11 -7.97
N LYS A 64 9.30 3.92 -7.49
CA LYS A 64 10.37 3.13 -8.12
C LYS A 64 10.05 2.79 -9.57
N GLN A 65 8.81 2.41 -9.86
CA GLN A 65 8.34 2.13 -11.23
C GLN A 65 8.54 3.36 -12.14
N HIS A 66 8.10 4.54 -11.70
CA HIS A 66 8.20 5.77 -12.50
C HIS A 66 9.67 6.19 -12.71
N LEU A 67 10.47 6.18 -11.64
CA LEU A 67 11.87 6.58 -11.70
C LEU A 67 12.72 5.63 -12.56
N ALA A 68 12.48 4.32 -12.47
CA ALA A 68 13.15 3.32 -13.30
C ALA A 68 12.81 3.49 -14.80
N THR A 69 11.55 3.76 -15.11
CA THR A 69 11.10 4.02 -16.49
C THR A 69 11.74 5.28 -17.07
N ASN A 70 12.03 6.29 -16.25
CA ASN A 70 12.65 7.54 -16.68
C ASN A 70 14.17 7.46 -16.93
N GLN A 71 14.88 6.47 -16.37
CA GLN A 71 16.33 6.32 -16.57
C GLN A 71 16.72 5.54 -17.84
N THR A 72 15.77 4.85 -18.49
CA THR A 72 16.01 4.16 -19.76
C THR A 72 15.84 5.10 -20.96
N PHE A 73 16.93 5.74 -21.37
CA PHE A 73 17.00 6.68 -22.51
C PHE A 73 16.70 6.08 -23.90
N LEU A 74 16.44 4.78 -24.06
CA LEU A 74 16.20 4.16 -25.37
C LEU A 74 15.08 3.09 -25.41
N GLY A 75 14.18 3.05 -24.42
CA GLY A 75 12.91 2.30 -24.54
C GLY A 75 12.98 0.76 -24.53
N VAL A 76 14.16 0.11 -24.56
CA VAL A 76 14.27 -1.36 -24.63
C VAL A 76 14.69 -2.05 -23.31
N GLY A 77 14.98 -1.28 -22.25
CA GLY A 77 15.51 -1.82 -20.98
C GLY A 77 14.52 -1.94 -19.80
N GLY A 78 13.32 -1.38 -19.91
CA GLY A 78 12.41 -1.17 -18.75
C GLY A 78 11.50 -2.34 -18.37
N TRP A 79 11.45 -3.43 -19.15
CA TRP A 79 10.45 -4.50 -18.97
C TRP A 79 10.72 -5.45 -17.78
N LEU A 80 11.94 -5.45 -17.21
CA LEU A 80 12.35 -6.44 -16.20
C LEU A 80 12.03 -6.05 -14.75
N HIS A 81 11.73 -4.78 -14.45
CA HIS A 81 11.61 -4.30 -13.06
C HIS A 81 10.19 -4.36 -12.46
N ASN A 82 9.18 -4.83 -13.20
CA ASN A 82 7.77 -4.81 -12.77
C ASN A 82 7.25 -6.12 -12.12
N VAL A 83 8.12 -7.08 -11.81
CA VAL A 83 7.64 -8.40 -11.33
C VAL A 83 7.26 -8.37 -9.85
N GLN A 84 8.00 -7.65 -8.99
CA GLN A 84 7.77 -7.62 -7.54
C GLN A 84 6.41 -7.02 -7.16
N GLY A 85 6.00 -5.90 -7.78
CA GLY A 85 4.68 -5.29 -7.54
C GLY A 85 3.52 -6.19 -7.99
N LYS A 86 3.69 -6.93 -9.09
CA LYS A 86 2.68 -7.89 -9.59
C LYS A 86 2.54 -9.11 -8.67
N TYR A 87 3.64 -9.59 -8.07
CA TYR A 87 3.60 -10.67 -7.08
C TYR A 87 2.90 -10.26 -5.79
N HIS A 88 3.12 -9.03 -5.32
CA HIS A 88 2.47 -8.55 -4.09
C HIS A 88 0.95 -8.60 -4.21
N VAL A 89 0.37 -7.98 -5.24
CA VAL A 89 -1.09 -7.96 -5.46
C VAL A 89 -1.67 -9.37 -5.57
N PHE A 90 -0.99 -10.29 -6.27
CA PHE A 90 -1.43 -11.68 -6.35
C PHE A 90 -1.38 -12.38 -4.99
N SER A 91 -0.29 -12.21 -4.24
CA SER A 91 -0.15 -12.84 -2.91
C SER A 91 -1.18 -12.32 -1.91
N GLU A 92 -1.49 -11.02 -1.94
CA GLU A 92 -2.52 -10.40 -1.11
C GLU A 92 -3.92 -10.91 -1.53
N THR A 93 -4.19 -11.00 -2.84
CA THR A 93 -5.46 -11.56 -3.34
C THR A 93 -5.68 -12.99 -2.88
N VAL A 94 -4.66 -13.84 -2.99
CA VAL A 94 -4.72 -15.22 -2.51
C VAL A 94 -4.85 -15.27 -0.99
N SER A 95 -4.16 -14.41 -0.25
CA SER A 95 -4.28 -14.29 1.21
C SER A 95 -5.70 -13.90 1.65
N THR A 96 -6.35 -12.98 0.93
CA THR A 96 -7.75 -12.59 1.16
C THR A 96 -8.69 -13.76 0.88
N LEU A 97 -8.52 -14.47 -0.24
CA LEU A 97 -9.32 -15.64 -0.58
C LEU A 97 -9.17 -16.75 0.47
N ARG A 98 -7.96 -17.00 0.97
CA ARG A 98 -7.72 -17.96 2.05
C ARG A 98 -8.47 -17.58 3.33
N SER A 99 -8.42 -16.31 3.74
CA SER A 99 -9.18 -15.86 4.92
C SER A 99 -10.69 -16.00 4.74
N ALA A 100 -11.22 -15.75 3.55
CA ALA A 100 -12.63 -16.00 3.26
C ALA A 100 -12.99 -17.50 3.34
N ILE A 101 -12.13 -18.38 2.86
CA ILE A 101 -12.30 -19.84 2.97
C ILE A 101 -12.25 -20.28 4.43
N GLU A 102 -11.32 -19.76 5.22
CA GLU A 102 -11.21 -20.08 6.65
C GLU A 102 -12.46 -19.65 7.43
N LEU A 103 -13.04 -18.49 7.12
CA LEU A 103 -14.32 -18.06 7.66
C LEU A 103 -15.45 -19.03 7.29
N LYS A 104 -15.55 -19.40 6.00
CA LYS A 104 -16.54 -20.37 5.52
C LYS A 104 -16.44 -21.69 6.28
N ASN A 105 -15.22 -22.19 6.51
CA ASN A 105 -15.00 -23.44 7.23
C ASN A 105 -15.49 -23.37 8.68
N VAL A 106 -15.40 -22.21 9.35
CA VAL A 106 -15.97 -22.05 10.70
C VAL A 106 -17.50 -22.08 10.67
N PHE A 107 -18.12 -21.42 9.69
CA PHE A 107 -19.58 -21.50 9.51
C PHE A 107 -20.06 -22.93 9.23
N GLU A 108 -19.31 -23.69 8.44
CA GLU A 108 -19.61 -25.10 8.19
C GLU A 108 -19.51 -25.95 9.46
N GLN A 109 -18.53 -25.67 10.33
CA GLN A 109 -18.42 -26.35 11.63
C GLN A 109 -19.60 -26.03 12.54
N ILE A 110 -20.05 -24.76 12.59
CA ILE A 110 -21.25 -24.37 13.35
C ILE A 110 -22.46 -25.16 12.85
N GLN A 111 -22.70 -25.17 11.54
CA GLN A 111 -23.84 -25.88 10.94
C GLN A 111 -23.78 -27.39 11.22
N ALA A 112 -22.60 -28.00 11.07
CA ALA A 112 -22.42 -29.43 11.33
C ALA A 112 -22.70 -29.79 12.79
N ALA A 113 -22.24 -28.96 13.75
CA ALA A 113 -22.45 -29.19 15.16
C ALA A 113 -23.90 -28.95 15.60
N GLU A 114 -24.59 -27.97 15.01
CA GLU A 114 -26.02 -27.77 15.23
C GLU A 114 -26.85 -28.95 14.72
N LEU A 115 -26.53 -29.47 13.52
CA LEU A 115 -27.20 -30.65 12.94
C LEU A 115 -26.97 -31.93 13.77
N ALA A 116 -25.79 -32.09 14.34
CA ALA A 116 -25.45 -33.22 15.19
C ALA A 116 -26.18 -33.19 16.56
N GLY A 117 -26.78 -32.06 16.93
CA GLY A 117 -27.59 -31.91 18.14
C GLY A 117 -26.81 -32.00 19.46
N ASN A 118 -25.46 -31.97 19.41
CA ASN A 118 -24.57 -32.11 20.56
C ASN A 118 -23.77 -30.84 20.89
N LEU A 119 -24.14 -29.70 20.30
CA LEU A 119 -23.45 -28.45 20.51
C LEU A 119 -23.89 -27.81 21.84
N SER A 120 -22.96 -27.75 22.81
CA SER A 120 -23.22 -27.04 24.07
C SER A 120 -23.33 -25.52 23.82
N PRO A 121 -24.08 -24.77 24.66
CA PRO A 121 -24.14 -23.31 24.54
C PRO A 121 -22.77 -22.63 24.60
N GLU A 122 -21.82 -23.20 25.35
CA GLU A 122 -20.46 -22.66 25.48
C GLU A 122 -19.65 -22.88 24.19
N ASP A 123 -19.72 -24.08 23.60
CA ASP A 123 -19.00 -24.40 22.37
C ASP A 123 -19.56 -23.63 21.17
N LYS A 124 -20.89 -23.43 21.14
CA LYS A 124 -21.54 -22.55 20.16
C LYS A 124 -20.98 -21.13 20.24
N ARG A 125 -20.89 -20.56 21.44
CA ARG A 125 -20.35 -19.21 21.65
C ARG A 125 -18.90 -19.10 21.17
N LYS A 126 -18.06 -20.10 21.46
CA LYS A 126 -16.66 -20.13 21.00
C LYS A 126 -16.54 -20.13 19.47
N LEU A 127 -17.37 -20.93 18.80
CA LEU A 127 -17.37 -20.97 17.33
C LEU A 127 -17.89 -19.67 16.71
N GLU A 128 -18.92 -19.06 17.30
CA GLU A 128 -19.42 -17.75 16.89
C GLU A 128 -18.38 -16.64 17.08
N GLU A 129 -17.66 -16.62 18.21
CA GLU A 129 -16.53 -15.71 18.46
C GLU A 129 -15.42 -15.89 17.42
N GLN A 130 -15.05 -17.13 17.09
CA GLN A 130 -14.07 -17.43 16.04
C GLN A 130 -14.54 -16.99 14.65
N ALA A 131 -15.83 -17.18 14.34
CA ALA A 131 -16.41 -16.73 13.07
C ALA A 131 -16.38 -15.20 12.98
N ALA A 132 -16.67 -14.49 14.07
CA ALA A 132 -16.61 -13.04 14.12
C ALA A 132 -15.18 -12.52 13.91
N GLU A 133 -14.19 -13.11 14.57
CA GLU A 133 -12.78 -12.74 14.43
C GLU A 133 -12.28 -12.94 12.99
N LYS A 134 -12.50 -14.13 12.43
CA LYS A 134 -12.11 -14.43 11.04
C LYS A 134 -12.90 -13.59 10.02
N GLY A 135 -14.15 -13.27 10.35
CA GLY A 135 -15.00 -12.38 9.57
C GLY A 135 -14.39 -10.99 9.46
N LEU A 136 -14.00 -10.41 10.60
CA LEU A 136 -13.34 -9.11 10.65
C LEU A 136 -12.02 -9.12 9.87
N GLN A 137 -11.21 -10.19 10.02
CA GLN A 137 -9.95 -10.32 9.28
C GLN A 137 -10.16 -10.40 7.77
N ALA A 138 -11.14 -11.19 7.30
CA ALA A 138 -11.46 -11.33 5.89
C ALA A 138 -11.96 -10.00 5.29
N LEU A 139 -12.85 -9.30 6.01
CA LEU A 139 -13.33 -7.97 5.63
C LEU A 139 -12.19 -6.96 5.54
N PHE A 140 -11.30 -6.95 6.53
CA PHE A 140 -10.13 -6.07 6.54
C PHE A 140 -9.23 -6.31 5.32
N LYS A 141 -8.89 -7.57 5.03
CA LYS A 141 -8.07 -7.92 3.86
C LYS A 141 -8.74 -7.54 2.53
N GLY A 142 -10.07 -7.65 2.45
CA GLY A 142 -10.85 -7.17 1.31
C GLY A 142 -10.74 -5.66 1.13
N ALA A 143 -10.98 -4.89 2.19
CA ALA A 143 -10.88 -3.43 2.18
C ALA A 143 -9.45 -2.96 1.84
N LYS A 144 -8.42 -3.63 2.37
CA LYS A 144 -7.01 -3.34 2.06
C LYS A 144 -6.73 -3.43 0.55
N LEU A 145 -7.21 -4.49 -0.13
CA LEU A 145 -7.02 -4.64 -1.58
C LEU A 145 -7.67 -3.50 -2.39
N GLU A 146 -8.85 -3.05 -1.97
CA GLU A 146 -9.55 -1.92 -2.59
C GLU A 146 -8.77 -0.62 -2.41
N ILE A 147 -8.33 -0.32 -1.19
CA ILE A 147 -7.50 0.84 -0.86
C ILE A 147 -6.23 0.83 -1.73
N GLU A 148 -5.50 -0.28 -1.78
CA GLU A 148 -4.31 -0.37 -2.60
C GLU A 148 -4.61 -0.18 -4.09
N SER A 149 -5.76 -0.65 -4.58
CA SER A 149 -6.18 -0.46 -5.96
C SER A 149 -6.41 1.01 -6.28
N VAL A 150 -7.18 1.71 -5.45
CA VAL A 150 -7.45 3.15 -5.58
C VAL A 150 -6.15 3.95 -5.52
N LEU A 151 -5.22 3.59 -4.62
CA LEU A 151 -3.93 4.27 -4.49
C LEU A 151 -3.06 4.07 -5.73
N ARG A 152 -3.01 2.86 -6.30
CA ARG A 152 -2.27 2.59 -7.54
C ARG A 152 -2.80 3.47 -8.68
N GLU A 153 -4.12 3.47 -8.88
CA GLU A 153 -4.76 4.29 -9.92
C GLU A 153 -4.53 5.79 -9.71
N THR A 154 -4.63 6.24 -8.45
CA THR A 154 -4.38 7.65 -8.11
C THR A 154 -2.93 8.04 -8.38
N CYS A 155 -1.97 7.20 -8.02
CA CYS A 155 -0.56 7.43 -8.31
C CYS A 155 -0.30 7.48 -9.82
N ASP A 156 -0.92 6.60 -10.60
CA ASP A 156 -0.82 6.61 -12.07
C ASP A 156 -1.32 7.93 -12.65
N ARG A 157 -2.52 8.38 -12.25
CA ARG A 157 -3.06 9.67 -12.69
C ARG A 157 -2.15 10.85 -12.32
N VAL A 158 -1.54 10.83 -11.14
CA VAL A 158 -0.67 11.91 -10.65
C VAL A 158 0.70 11.93 -11.34
N LEU A 159 1.23 10.77 -11.71
CA LEU A 159 2.57 10.63 -12.29
C LEU A 159 2.58 10.64 -13.82
N GLU A 160 1.49 10.24 -14.46
CA GLU A 160 1.38 10.09 -15.92
C GLU A 160 0.54 11.21 -16.57
N ASP A 161 0.14 12.23 -15.81
CA ASP A 161 -0.60 13.40 -16.31
C ASP A 161 0.20 14.13 -17.42
N PRO A 162 -0.31 14.18 -18.67
CA PRO A 162 0.41 14.79 -19.78
C PRO A 162 0.50 16.32 -19.69
N SER A 163 -0.29 16.95 -18.81
CA SER A 163 -0.26 18.40 -18.62
C SER A 163 0.90 18.90 -17.74
N ILE A 164 1.64 17.98 -17.09
CA ILE A 164 2.79 18.32 -16.26
C ILE A 164 4.12 18.01 -16.95
N SER A 165 5.14 18.80 -16.63
CA SER A 165 6.49 18.53 -17.11
C SER A 165 7.07 17.27 -16.48
N ARG A 166 7.95 16.58 -17.23
CA ARG A 166 8.67 15.38 -16.75
C ARG A 166 9.42 15.63 -15.44
N ASN A 167 10.01 16.81 -15.28
CA ASN A 167 10.70 17.19 -14.04
C ASN A 167 9.74 17.27 -12.85
N LYS A 168 8.52 17.79 -13.05
CA LYS A 168 7.49 17.82 -12.00
C LYS A 168 7.00 16.40 -11.65
N ALA A 169 6.87 15.51 -12.64
CA ALA A 169 6.53 14.11 -12.41
C ALA A 169 7.61 13.37 -11.59
N ASN A 170 8.89 13.60 -11.91
CA ASN A 170 10.01 13.08 -11.12
C ASN A 170 10.00 13.54 -9.67
N LEU A 171 9.75 14.83 -9.42
CA LEU A 171 9.65 15.36 -8.06
C LEU A 171 8.48 14.74 -7.28
N ARG A 172 7.33 14.52 -7.95
CA ARG A 172 6.19 13.79 -7.36
C ARG A 172 6.56 12.36 -6.99
N ALA A 173 7.26 11.65 -7.88
CA ALA A 173 7.73 10.30 -7.60
C ALA A 173 8.68 10.26 -6.39
N VAL A 174 9.64 11.18 -6.30
CA VAL A 174 10.55 11.28 -5.13
C VAL A 174 9.77 11.57 -3.84
N ALA A 175 8.77 12.46 -3.89
CA ALA A 175 7.91 12.73 -2.74
C ALA A 175 7.11 11.49 -2.30
N LEU A 176 6.56 10.72 -3.25
CA LEU A 176 5.89 9.44 -2.95
C LEU A 176 6.86 8.44 -2.30
N GLN A 177 8.11 8.37 -2.74
CA GLN A 177 9.12 7.50 -2.11
C GLN A 177 9.32 7.87 -0.64
N ILE A 178 9.54 9.15 -0.35
CA ILE A 178 9.77 9.65 1.02
C ILE A 178 8.57 9.36 1.93
N LEU A 179 7.35 9.67 1.47
CA LEU A 179 6.14 9.37 2.23
C LEU A 179 5.94 7.86 2.43
N GLY A 180 6.21 7.08 1.39
CA GLY A 180 6.07 5.64 1.45
C GLY A 180 7.05 4.99 2.44
N ASP A 181 8.31 5.41 2.43
CA ASP A 181 9.32 4.95 3.39
C ASP A 181 8.95 5.34 4.83
N ALA A 182 8.40 6.54 5.03
CA ALA A 182 7.91 6.97 6.34
C ALA A 182 6.77 6.07 6.84
N TYR A 183 5.81 5.70 6.00
CA TYR A 183 4.72 4.80 6.41
C TYR A 183 5.19 3.36 6.64
N LEU A 184 6.13 2.86 5.84
CA LEU A 184 6.72 1.53 6.02
C LEU A 184 7.58 1.43 7.29
N SER A 185 8.08 2.55 7.80
CA SER A 185 8.83 2.59 9.06
C SER A 185 7.96 2.35 10.30
N VAL A 186 6.63 2.39 10.16
CA VAL A 186 5.70 2.19 11.27
C VAL A 186 5.60 0.71 11.61
N LYS A 187 5.93 0.39 12.86
CA LYS A 187 5.80 -0.94 13.44
C LYS A 187 4.63 -0.98 14.41
N LYS A 188 4.02 -2.16 14.57
CA LYS A 188 3.12 -2.44 15.68
C LYS A 188 3.96 -2.45 16.95
N ASP A 189 3.48 -1.80 18.00
CA ASP A 189 4.26 -1.63 19.24
C ASP A 189 4.40 -2.96 20.04
N ASP A 190 3.77 -4.06 19.59
CA ASP A 190 3.59 -5.30 20.39
C ASP A 190 3.99 -6.64 19.72
N GLU A 191 4.87 -6.68 18.70
CA GLU A 191 5.36 -7.97 18.16
C GLU A 191 6.88 -8.19 18.39
N PRO A 192 7.27 -9.07 19.35
CA PRO A 192 8.60 -9.68 19.33
C PRO A 192 8.63 -10.73 18.20
N GLY A 193 9.23 -10.37 17.06
CA GLY A 193 9.43 -11.34 15.96
C GLY A 193 9.37 -10.80 14.52
N SER A 194 9.39 -9.49 14.29
CA SER A 194 9.29 -8.90 12.93
C SER A 194 10.54 -9.02 12.04
N GLU A 195 11.36 -10.07 12.19
CA GLU A 195 12.60 -10.27 11.42
C GLU A 195 12.51 -11.23 10.22
N GLU A 196 11.49 -12.09 10.07
CA GLU A 196 11.44 -13.02 8.92
C GLU A 196 10.27 -12.76 7.96
N ARG A 197 10.41 -11.69 7.17
CA ARG A 197 9.90 -11.70 5.78
C ARG A 197 11.07 -11.54 4.82
N GLU A 198 12.15 -12.26 5.11
CA GLU A 198 13.18 -12.55 4.11
C GLU A 198 12.51 -13.31 2.96
N TYR A 199 12.57 -12.72 1.78
CA TYR A 199 12.01 -13.29 0.56
C TYR A 199 12.54 -14.71 0.36
N VAL A 200 11.67 -15.71 0.43
CA VAL A 200 12.00 -17.05 -0.07
C VAL A 200 12.25 -16.94 -1.57
N LYS A 201 13.52 -16.89 -1.95
CA LYS A 201 13.96 -16.92 -3.35
C LYS A 201 13.59 -18.29 -3.91
N ILE A 202 12.49 -18.34 -4.66
CA ILE A 202 12.09 -19.56 -5.38
C ILE A 202 13.08 -19.75 -6.53
N GLU A 203 14.10 -20.57 -6.32
CA GLU A 203 14.94 -21.07 -7.40
C GLU A 203 14.13 -22.02 -8.26
N THR A 204 13.72 -21.56 -9.44
CA THR A 204 13.11 -22.44 -10.45
C THR A 204 14.20 -23.26 -11.16
N LYS A 205 13.88 -24.46 -11.65
CA LYS A 205 14.83 -25.33 -12.37
C LYS A 205 15.51 -24.62 -13.56
N ASN A 206 14.83 -23.63 -14.14
CA ASN A 206 15.35 -22.83 -15.26
C ASN A 206 16.48 -21.85 -14.87
N SER A 207 16.58 -21.44 -13.60
CA SER A 207 17.69 -20.57 -13.12
C SER A 207 19.00 -21.36 -12.96
N ARG A 208 18.94 -22.62 -12.48
CA ARG A 208 20.12 -23.48 -12.34
C ARG A 208 20.76 -23.83 -13.69
N GLN A 209 19.95 -23.96 -14.74
CA GLN A 209 20.43 -24.27 -16.07
C GLN A 209 21.17 -23.10 -16.73
N ARG A 210 20.77 -21.85 -16.45
CA ARG A 210 21.48 -20.65 -16.96
C ARG A 210 22.81 -20.41 -16.25
N ASP A 211 22.89 -20.65 -14.95
CA ASP A 211 24.14 -20.48 -14.21
C ASP A 211 25.14 -21.61 -14.54
N SER A 212 24.66 -22.83 -14.81
CA SER A 212 25.52 -23.92 -15.29
C SER A 212 26.13 -23.68 -16.68
N GLN A 213 25.46 -22.92 -17.55
CA GLN A 213 25.99 -22.54 -18.87
C GLN A 213 26.93 -21.34 -18.83
N ARG A 214 26.84 -20.49 -17.80
CA ARG A 214 27.75 -19.34 -17.61
C ARG A 214 29.08 -19.70 -16.95
N GLY A 215 29.18 -20.88 -16.33
CA GLY A 215 30.41 -21.36 -15.69
C GLY A 215 31.42 -22.04 -16.62
N TYR A 216 31.14 -22.15 -17.92
CA TYR A 216 31.98 -22.84 -18.91
C TYR A 216 32.27 -21.99 -20.17
N ALA A 217 32.15 -20.66 -20.09
CA ALA A 217 32.57 -19.73 -21.14
C ALA A 217 33.74 -18.86 -20.65
#